data_AF-A0A1V3XM14-F1
#
_entry.id   AF-A0A1V3XM14-F1
#
_cell.length_a   1.000
_cell.length_b   1.000
_cell.length_c   1.000
_cell.angle_alpha   90.00
_cell.angle_beta   90.00
_cell.angle_gamma   90.00
#
_symmetry.space_group_name_H-M   'P 1'
#
loop_
_entity.id
_entity.type
_entity.pdbx_description
1 polymer ?
#
loop_
_entity_poly.entity_id
_entity_poly.type
_entity_poly.pdbx_seq_one_letter_code
_entity_poly.pdbx_strand_id
1 'polypeptide(L)'
;MMQHMVRRSGAMHVARIKSSHVDKAGQRRDYQSVYLRRSFRDGGTVKHQQLANLSALPEAAISAIEAVLSGATMVAAGDAVRIESSLPHGHVAAVHTMARTLGLPALLGPPCRPAIWPMG
;
A
#
# COMPACT_ATOMS: atom_id res chain seq x y z
N MET A 1 -39.68 -11.90 -5.06
CA MET A 1 -38.75 -11.00 -4.36
C MET A 1 -37.55 -11.81 -3.89
N MET A 2 -36.60 -12.09 -4.78
CA MET A 2 -35.36 -12.81 -4.45
C MET A 2 -34.29 -11.79 -4.13
N GLN A 3 -33.93 -11.69 -2.86
CA GLN A 3 -32.91 -10.76 -2.39
C GLN A 3 -31.57 -11.17 -2.99
N HIS A 4 -31.04 -10.35 -3.90
CA HIS A 4 -29.72 -10.54 -4.48
C HIS A 4 -28.70 -10.15 -3.42
N MET A 5 -28.39 -11.09 -2.53
CA MET A 5 -27.37 -10.92 -1.49
C MET A 5 -26.04 -10.65 -2.19
N VAL A 6 -25.49 -9.45 -2.02
CA VAL A 6 -24.18 -9.07 -2.56
C VAL A 6 -23.15 -10.02 -1.95
N ARG A 7 -22.71 -11.01 -2.73
CA ARG A 7 -21.68 -11.96 -2.32
C ARG A 7 -20.39 -11.17 -2.07
N ARG A 8 -19.84 -11.30 -0.87
CA ARG A 8 -18.47 -10.85 -0.55
C ARG A 8 -17.52 -11.34 -1.65
N SER A 9 -16.62 -10.45 -2.05
CA SER A 9 -15.59 -10.59 -3.10
C SER A 9 -14.67 -11.82 -3.01
N GLY A 10 -14.78 -12.66 -1.98
CA GLY A 10 -13.97 -13.87 -1.79
C GLY A 10 -14.20 -15.00 -2.81
N ALA A 11 -15.01 -14.79 -3.84
CA ALA A 11 -15.19 -15.76 -4.92
C ALA A 11 -14.14 -15.66 -6.02
N MET A 12 -13.46 -14.52 -6.18
CA MET A 12 -12.45 -14.31 -7.24
C MET A 12 -11.05 -14.10 -6.66
N HIS A 13 -10.05 -14.69 -7.30
CA HIS A 13 -8.64 -14.55 -6.91
C HIS A 13 -7.72 -14.61 -8.13
N VAL A 14 -6.52 -14.06 -7.98
CA VAL A 14 -5.42 -14.25 -8.92
C VAL A 14 -4.66 -15.52 -8.56
N ALA A 15 -4.38 -16.37 -9.54
CA ALA A 15 -3.59 -17.58 -9.39
C ALA A 15 -2.31 -17.45 -10.19
N ARG A 16 -1.15 -17.51 -9.50
CA ARG A 16 0.17 -17.58 -10.12
C ARG A 16 0.63 -19.04 -10.17
N ILE A 17 0.93 -19.53 -11.36
CA ILE A 17 1.38 -20.90 -11.59
C ILE A 17 2.79 -20.85 -12.14
N LYS A 18 3.72 -21.50 -11.45
CA LYS A 18 5.11 -21.66 -11.88
C LYS A 18 5.27 -23.01 -12.55
N SER A 19 5.96 -23.03 -13.69
CA SER A 19 6.33 -24.26 -14.40
C SER A 19 7.77 -24.16 -14.84
N SER A 20 8.51 -25.26 -14.73
CA SER A 20 9.90 -25.36 -15.17
C SER A 20 10.00 -26.45 -16.22
N HIS A 21 10.66 -26.17 -17.34
CA HIS A 21 10.87 -27.11 -18.43
C HIS A 21 12.34 -27.10 -18.83
N VAL A 22 12.95 -28.27 -18.94
CA VAL A 22 14.29 -28.45 -19.50
C VAL A 22 14.13 -28.72 -20.99
N ASP A 23 14.72 -27.87 -21.83
CA ASP A 23 14.67 -28.08 -23.27
C ASP A 23 15.56 -29.25 -23.72
N LYS A 24 15.47 -29.60 -25.01
CA LYS A 24 16.26 -30.70 -25.59
C LYS A 24 17.79 -30.47 -25.52
N ALA A 25 18.22 -29.24 -25.28
CA ALA A 25 19.63 -28.88 -25.10
C ALA A 25 20.07 -28.93 -23.61
N GLY A 26 19.19 -29.36 -22.71
CA GLY A 26 19.47 -29.47 -21.28
C GLY A 26 19.33 -28.13 -20.54
N GLN A 27 18.83 -27.08 -21.17
CA GLN A 27 18.70 -25.77 -20.54
C GLN A 27 17.36 -25.62 -19.82
N ARG A 28 17.40 -25.28 -18.54
CA ARG A 28 16.20 -25.05 -17.72
C ARG A 28 15.59 -23.70 -18.03
N ARG A 29 14.29 -23.70 -18.33
CA ARG A 29 13.47 -22.50 -18.51
C ARG A 29 12.35 -22.51 -17.48
N ASP A 30 12.28 -21.42 -16.71
CA ASP A 30 11.22 -21.21 -15.74
C ASP A 30 10.18 -20.24 -16.33
N TYR A 31 8.91 -20.62 -16.22
CA TYR A 31 7.76 -19.88 -16.72
C TYR A 31 6.82 -19.56 -15.56
N GLN A 32 6.22 -18.37 -15.59
CA GLN A 32 5.16 -18.00 -14.68
C GLN A 32 3.94 -17.58 -15.50
N SER A 33 2.80 -18.24 -15.23
CA SER A 33 1.51 -17.85 -15.77
C SER A 33 0.63 -17.29 -14.67
N VAL A 34 -0.12 -16.23 -14.97
CA VAL A 34 -0.99 -15.53 -14.03
C VAL A 34 -2.42 -15.56 -14.57
N TYR A 35 -3.38 -15.98 -13.73
CA TYR A 35 -4.77 -16.19 -14.14
C TYR A 35 -5.75 -15.56 -13.15
N LEU A 36 -6.82 -14.96 -13.65
CA LEU A 36 -7.98 -14.60 -12.84
C LEU A 36 -8.91 -15.82 -12.76
N ARG A 37 -9.25 -16.26 -11.55
CA ARG A 37 -10.11 -17.43 -11.32
C ARG A 37 -11.25 -17.10 -10.37
N ARG A 38 -12.38 -17.79 -10.54
CA ARG A 38 -13.50 -17.74 -9.59
C ARG A 38 -13.95 -19.11 -9.11
N SER A 39 -14.44 -19.16 -7.89
CA SER A 39 -15.13 -20.32 -7.31
C SER A 39 -16.64 -20.09 -7.31
N PHE A 40 -17.40 -21.00 -7.90
CA PHE A 40 -18.86 -20.92 -7.97
C PHE A 40 -19.50 -22.24 -7.54
N ARG A 41 -20.78 -22.20 -7.14
CA ARG A 41 -21.53 -23.41 -6.81
C ARG A 41 -22.45 -23.75 -7.97
N ASP A 42 -22.42 -25.01 -8.36
CA ASP A 42 -23.27 -25.59 -9.39
C ASP A 42 -23.84 -26.90 -8.85
N GLY A 43 -25.16 -26.97 -8.70
CA GLY A 43 -25.85 -28.16 -8.18
C GLY A 43 -25.31 -28.67 -6.84
N GLY A 44 -24.93 -27.77 -5.91
CA GLY A 44 -24.38 -28.13 -4.60
C GLY A 44 -22.88 -28.39 -4.57
N THR A 45 -22.22 -28.49 -5.73
CA THR A 45 -20.76 -28.69 -5.83
C THR A 45 -20.04 -27.37 -6.05
N VAL A 46 -18.90 -27.16 -5.37
CA VAL A 46 -18.02 -26.02 -5.64
C VAL A 46 -17.13 -26.34 -6.84
N LYS A 47 -17.13 -25.47 -7.86
CA LYS A 47 -16.32 -25.57 -9.07
C LYS A 47 -15.44 -24.34 -9.22
N HIS A 48 -14.30 -24.50 -9.91
CA HIS A 48 -13.39 -23.43 -10.25
C HIS A 48 -13.48 -23.11 -11.75
N GLN A 49 -13.51 -21.83 -12.09
CA GLN A 49 -13.49 -21.35 -13.46
C GLN A 49 -12.36 -20.35 -13.64
N GLN A 50 -11.58 -20.50 -14.71
CA GLN A 50 -10.65 -19.48 -15.17
C GLN A 50 -11.42 -18.45 -15.99
N LEU A 51 -11.26 -17.17 -15.64
CA LEU A 51 -11.94 -16.05 -16.28
C LEU A 51 -11.05 -15.31 -17.29
N ALA A 52 -9.77 -15.15 -16.97
CA ALA A 52 -8.83 -14.43 -17.83
C ALA A 52 -7.39 -14.90 -17.60
N ASN A 53 -6.55 -14.72 -18.63
CA ASN A 53 -5.10 -14.78 -18.51
C ASN A 53 -4.56 -13.37 -18.28
N LEU A 54 -3.86 -13.17 -17.17
CA LEU A 54 -3.28 -11.88 -16.76
C LEU A 54 -1.78 -11.81 -17.04
N SER A 55 -1.17 -12.84 -17.63
CA SER A 55 0.30 -12.94 -17.80
C SER A 55 0.90 -11.85 -18.69
N ALA A 56 0.09 -11.17 -19.50
CA ALA A 56 0.53 -10.07 -20.35
C ALA A 56 0.51 -8.70 -19.64
N LEU A 57 -0.08 -8.61 -18.44
CA LEU A 57 -0.15 -7.37 -17.70
C LEU A 57 1.18 -7.06 -17.00
N PRO A 58 1.52 -5.77 -16.80
CA PRO A 58 2.62 -5.39 -15.93
C PRO A 58 2.43 -5.91 -14.49
N GLU A 59 3.53 -6.27 -13.82
CA GLU A 59 3.50 -6.80 -12.45
C GLU A 59 2.75 -5.88 -11.48
N ALA A 60 2.93 -4.56 -11.58
CA ALA A 60 2.24 -3.59 -10.74
C ALA A 60 0.71 -3.67 -10.87
N ALA A 61 0.18 -3.94 -12.07
CA ALA A 61 -1.25 -4.10 -12.29
C ALA A 61 -1.76 -5.41 -11.67
N ILE A 62 -0.97 -6.50 -11.78
CA ILE A 62 -1.31 -7.79 -11.17
C ILE A 62 -1.36 -7.66 -9.64
N SER A 63 -0.36 -7.01 -9.03
CA SER A 63 -0.33 -6.76 -7.59
C SER A 63 -1.50 -5.89 -7.11
N ALA A 64 -1.89 -4.86 -7.88
CA ALA A 64 -3.06 -4.04 -7.57
C ALA A 64 -4.36 -4.86 -7.59
N ILE A 65 -4.52 -5.73 -8.60
CA ILE A 65 -5.68 -6.64 -8.68
C ILE A 65 -5.69 -7.61 -7.49
N GLU A 66 -4.55 -8.19 -7.12
CA GLU A 66 -4.42 -9.05 -5.94
C GLU A 66 -4.82 -8.32 -4.65
N ALA A 67 -4.32 -7.11 -4.45
CA ALA A 67 -4.63 -6.29 -3.28
C ALA A 67 -6.14 -6.01 -3.18
N VAL A 68 -6.74 -5.51 -4.26
CA VAL A 68 -8.19 -5.19 -4.29
C VAL A 68 -9.04 -6.44 -4.07
N LEU A 69 -8.71 -7.57 -4.70
CA LEU A 69 -9.47 -8.82 -4.53
C LEU A 69 -9.31 -9.42 -3.13
N SER A 70 -8.17 -9.19 -2.45
CA SER A 70 -7.98 -9.56 -1.04
C SER A 70 -8.75 -8.66 -0.06
N GLY A 71 -9.36 -7.58 -0.55
CA GLY A 71 -10.14 -6.62 0.25
C GLY A 71 -9.33 -5.41 0.73
N ALA A 72 -8.11 -5.21 0.24
CA ALA A 72 -7.36 -3.99 0.50
C ALA A 72 -8.02 -2.79 -0.19
N THR A 73 -8.10 -1.66 0.51
CA THR A 73 -8.53 -0.39 -0.08
C THR A 73 -7.33 0.31 -0.67
N MET A 74 -7.41 0.66 -1.96
CA MET A 74 -6.36 1.43 -2.62
C MET A 74 -6.71 2.92 -2.59
N VAL A 75 -5.72 3.74 -2.29
CA VAL A 75 -5.80 5.20 -2.37
C VAL A 75 -4.86 5.67 -3.46
N ALA A 76 -5.28 6.65 -4.27
CA ALA A 76 -4.39 7.25 -5.26
C ALA A 76 -3.19 7.88 -4.53
N ALA A 77 -1.98 7.71 -5.07
CA ALA A 77 -0.76 8.17 -4.40
C ALA A 77 -0.78 9.67 -4.06
N GLY A 78 -1.46 10.49 -4.87
CA GLY A 78 -1.64 11.93 -4.61
C GLY A 78 -2.63 12.27 -3.49
N ASP A 79 -3.54 11.35 -3.16
CA ASP A 79 -4.58 11.54 -2.14
C ASP A 79 -4.27 10.80 -0.82
N ALA A 80 -3.23 9.95 -0.82
CA ALA A 80 -2.89 9.11 0.33
C ALA A 80 -2.40 9.92 1.55
N VAL A 81 -1.76 11.06 1.31
CA VAL A 81 -1.21 11.91 2.37
C VAL A 81 -1.40 13.38 2.00
N ARG A 82 -2.12 14.12 2.85
CA ARG A 82 -2.20 15.58 2.79
C ARG A 82 -1.44 16.15 3.98
N ILE A 83 -0.46 17.01 3.71
CA ILE A 83 0.25 17.77 4.76
C ILE A 83 -0.69 18.90 5.20
N GLU A 84 -1.34 18.75 6.37
CA GLU A 84 -2.28 19.76 6.90
C GLU A 84 -1.57 20.99 7.47
N SER A 85 -0.38 20.80 8.01
CA SER A 85 0.48 21.90 8.45
C SER A 85 1.95 21.46 8.40
N SER A 86 2.83 22.41 8.07
CA SER A 86 4.27 22.25 8.22
C SER A 86 4.73 23.39 9.11
N LEU A 87 5.17 23.07 10.34
CA LEU A 87 5.82 24.07 11.18
C LEU A 87 7.21 24.36 10.59
N PRO A 88 7.67 25.63 10.58
CA PRO A 88 8.98 25.99 10.05
C PRO A 88 10.10 25.60 11.03
N HIS A 89 10.18 24.32 11.40
CA HIS A 89 11.16 23.81 12.35
C HIS A 89 12.59 24.12 11.91
N GLY A 90 12.86 24.13 10.60
CA GLY A 90 14.15 24.53 10.03
C GLY A 90 14.51 26.00 10.30
N HIS A 91 13.57 26.93 10.11
CA HIS A 91 13.82 28.35 10.41
C HIS A 91 13.98 28.57 11.91
N VAL A 92 13.13 27.93 12.73
CA VAL A 92 13.24 28.00 14.20
C VAL A 92 14.57 27.43 14.68
N ALA A 93 15.01 26.29 14.14
CA ALA A 93 16.30 25.69 14.47
C ALA A 93 17.47 26.57 14.04
N ALA A 94 17.39 27.20 12.86
CA ALA A 94 18.43 28.11 12.36
C ALA A 94 18.55 29.37 13.24
N VAL A 95 17.42 30.02 13.55
CA VAL A 95 17.38 31.19 14.44
C VAL A 95 17.85 30.80 15.85
N HIS A 96 17.40 29.67 16.40
CA HIS A 96 17.84 29.19 17.71
C HIS A 96 19.35 28.93 17.75
N THR A 97 19.90 28.32 16.70
CA THR A 97 21.34 28.06 16.59
C THR A 97 22.12 29.38 16.53
N MET A 98 21.69 30.33 15.68
CA MET A 98 22.34 31.64 15.59
C MET A 98 22.24 32.43 16.90
N ALA A 99 21.09 32.36 17.59
CA ALA A 99 20.92 32.99 18.89
C ALA A 99 21.92 32.47 19.91
N ARG A 100 22.16 31.15 19.95
CA ARG A 100 23.18 30.54 20.81
C ARG A 100 24.59 30.96 20.42
N THR A 101 24.93 30.97 19.13
CA THR A 101 26.27 31.37 18.65
C THR A 101 26.60 32.81 19.02
N LEU A 102 25.62 33.70 18.93
CA LEU A 102 25.77 35.13 19.28
C LEU A 102 25.68 35.39 20.79
N GLY A 103 25.48 34.37 21.62
CA GLY A 103 25.40 34.51 23.08
C GLY A 103 24.13 35.21 23.59
N LEU A 104 23.10 35.38 22.74
CA LEU A 104 21.82 36.00 23.10
C LEU A 104 21.17 35.40 24.35
N PRO A 105 21.19 34.06 24.58
CA PRO A 105 20.65 33.49 25.81
C PRO A 105 21.29 34.02 27.09
N ALA A 106 22.57 34.41 27.07
CA ALA A 106 23.26 34.94 28.26
C ALA A 106 22.78 36.37 28.62
N LEU A 107 22.18 37.08 27.66
CA LEU A 107 21.62 38.43 27.87
C LEU A 107 20.22 38.40 28.51
N LEU A 108 19.52 37.27 28.40
CA LEU A 108 18.13 37.12 28.86
C LEU A 108 18.02 36.78 30.37
N GLY A 109 19.15 36.60 31.05
CA GLY A 109 19.18 36.24 32.48
C GLY A 109 18.98 34.74 32.74
N PRO A 110 18.92 34.32 34.02
CA PRO A 110 18.78 32.91 34.38
C PRO A 110 17.49 32.30 33.80
N PRO A 111 17.49 31.01 33.45
CA PRO A 111 16.32 30.36 32.87
C PRO A 111 15.12 30.45 33.82
N CYS A 112 14.05 31.07 33.34
CA CYS A 112 12.77 31.10 34.04
C CYS A 112 12.11 29.73 33.99
N ARG A 113 11.31 29.40 35.01
CA ARG A 113 10.53 28.14 35.05
C ARG A 113 9.62 28.08 33.82
N PRO A 114 9.58 26.97 33.05
CA PRO A 114 8.73 26.89 31.87
C PRO A 114 7.27 27.12 32.27
N ALA A 115 6.62 28.06 31.59
CA ALA A 115 5.20 28.27 31.74
C ALA A 115 4.47 27.07 31.13
N ILE A 116 3.75 26.34 31.97
CA ILE A 116 2.75 25.36 31.53
C ILE A 116 1.59 26.15 30.91
N TRP A 117 1.59 26.28 29.59
CA TRP A 117 0.45 26.83 28.85
C TRP A 117 -0.58 25.71 28.62
N PRO A 118 -1.86 25.90 28.97
CA PRO A 118 -2.90 24.96 28.58
C PRO A 118 -3.14 25.11 27.08
N MET A 119 -2.74 24.09 26.30
CA MET A 119 -3.12 24.01 24.89
C MET A 119 -4.63 23.75 24.80
N GLY A 120 -5.36 24.73 24.26
CA GLY A 120 -6.74 24.61 23.82
C GLY A 120 -6.83 24.25 22.34
#